data_AF-A0A257K444-F1
#
_entry.id   AF-A0A257K444-F1
#
_cell.length_a   1.000
_cell.length_b   1.000
_cell.length_c   1.000
_cell.angle_alpha   90.00
_cell.angle_beta   90.00
_cell.angle_gamma   90.00
#
_symmetry.space_group_name_H-M   'P 1'
#
loop_
_entity.id
_entity.type
_entity.pdbx_description
1 polymer ?
#
loop_
_entity_poly.entity_id
_entity_poly.type
_entity_poly.pdbx_seq_one_letter_code
_entity_poly.pdbx_strand_id
1 'polypeptide(L)'
;MSSTHAHASALPLRPAALPPLILACLAATWLIWGSTYLAIKVALVSLPPFLQMGSRFVAAGALLLLWMRWRGAAWPTARQWGHASVVGALMLGGGMGGTAVAETSVGSGLVVAFIAVLPLMIAALNRLYGQRTTRAELAGI
;
A
#
# COMPACT_ATOMS: atom_id res chain seq x y z
N MET A 1 -54.63 -29.51 -13.25
CA MET A 1 -54.30 -28.32 -12.44
C MET A 1 -52.86 -28.49 -11.97
N SER A 2 -51.94 -27.77 -12.61
CA SER A 2 -50.50 -27.95 -12.52
C SER A 2 -49.93 -27.51 -11.17
N SER A 3 -49.21 -28.41 -10.52
CA SER A 3 -48.20 -28.09 -9.50
C SER A 3 -46.84 -28.49 -10.06
N THR A 4 -46.12 -27.52 -10.63
CA THR A 4 -44.72 -27.71 -11.03
C THR A 4 -43.86 -26.78 -10.20
N HIS A 5 -43.22 -27.37 -9.21
CA HIS A 5 -42.14 -26.77 -8.42
C HIS A 5 -41.01 -26.34 -9.36
N ALA A 6 -40.87 -25.03 -9.59
CA ALA A 6 -39.68 -24.47 -10.21
C ALA A 6 -38.56 -24.45 -9.15
N HIS A 7 -37.75 -25.51 -9.13
CA HIS A 7 -36.46 -25.50 -8.46
C HIS A 7 -35.61 -24.38 -9.05
N ALA A 8 -35.38 -23.32 -8.28
CA ALA A 8 -34.34 -22.34 -8.58
C ALA A 8 -32.98 -23.06 -8.54
N SER A 9 -32.49 -23.44 -9.71
CA SER A 9 -31.16 -24.02 -9.89
C SER A 9 -30.14 -22.96 -9.47
N ALA A 10 -29.58 -23.11 -8.26
CA ALA A 10 -28.42 -22.35 -7.83
C ALA A 10 -27.28 -22.67 -8.81
N LEU A 11 -26.94 -21.71 -9.68
CA LEU A 11 -25.78 -21.81 -10.55
C LEU A 11 -24.54 -22.05 -9.67
N PRO A 12 -23.77 -23.12 -9.90
CA PRO A 12 -22.53 -23.34 -9.17
C PRO A 12 -21.59 -22.18 -9.46
N LEU A 13 -21.31 -21.36 -8.45
CA LEU A 13 -20.20 -20.40 -8.47
C LEU A 13 -18.90 -21.21 -8.57
N ARG A 14 -18.49 -21.56 -9.79
CA ARG A 14 -17.15 -22.11 -10.02
C ARG A 14 -16.16 -21.06 -9.52
N PRO A 15 -15.27 -21.38 -8.57
CA PRO A 15 -14.18 -20.48 -8.26
C PRO A 15 -13.36 -20.35 -9.54
N ALA A 16 -13.42 -19.19 -10.18
CA ALA A 16 -12.55 -18.90 -11.30
C ALA A 16 -11.12 -19.02 -10.75
N ALA A 17 -10.35 -19.97 -11.27
CA ALA A 17 -8.95 -20.07 -10.91
C ALA A 17 -8.30 -18.71 -11.18
N LEU A 18 -7.64 -18.14 -10.17
CA LEU A 18 -6.97 -16.85 -10.31
C LEU A 18 -5.97 -16.97 -11.47
N PRO A 19 -6.05 -16.11 -12.50
CA PRO A 19 -5.13 -16.15 -13.62
C PRO A 19 -3.69 -16.18 -13.11
N PRO A 20 -2.79 -16.95 -13.76
CA PRO A 20 -1.39 -17.04 -13.33
C PRO A 20 -0.69 -15.68 -13.26
N LEU A 21 -1.14 -14.71 -14.07
CA LEU A 21 -0.71 -13.32 -13.99
C LEU A 21 -1.07 -12.66 -12.64
N ILE A 22 -2.28 -12.88 -12.12
CA ILE A 22 -2.70 -12.32 -10.83
C ILE A 22 -1.85 -12.93 -9.70
N LEU A 23 -1.60 -14.23 -9.74
CA LEU A 23 -0.73 -14.90 -8.77
C LEU A 23 0.70 -14.38 -8.84
N ALA A 24 1.24 -14.16 -10.04
CA ALA A 24 2.57 -13.57 -10.22
C ALA A 24 2.64 -12.13 -9.68
N CYS A 25 1.62 -11.31 -9.94
CA CYS A 25 1.52 -9.96 -9.39
C CYS A 25 1.43 -9.99 -7.85
N LEU A 26 0.65 -10.90 -7.28
CA LEU A 26 0.50 -11.05 -5.83
C LEU A 26 1.84 -11.47 -5.18
N ALA A 27 2.50 -12.48 -5.76
CA ALA A 27 3.79 -12.97 -5.31
C ALA A 27 4.87 -11.88 -5.40
N ALA A 28 4.92 -11.14 -6.53
CA ALA A 28 5.83 -10.02 -6.68
C ALA A 28 5.58 -8.95 -5.60
N THR A 29 4.32 -8.62 -5.34
CA THR A 29 3.96 -7.66 -4.29
C THR A 29 4.42 -8.13 -2.92
N TRP A 30 4.13 -9.38 -2.55
CA TRP A 30 4.55 -9.95 -1.26
C TRP A 30 6.07 -10.01 -1.10
N LEU A 31 6.79 -10.44 -2.13
CA LEU A 31 8.24 -10.54 -2.09
C LEU A 31 8.90 -9.16 -2.03
N ILE A 32 8.49 -8.22 -2.87
CA ILE A 32 9.06 -6.86 -2.91
C ILE A 32 8.78 -6.14 -1.60
N TRP A 33 7.52 -6.11 -1.14
CA TRP A 33 7.17 -5.42 0.09
C TRP A 33 7.74 -6.10 1.33
N GLY A 34 7.64 -7.43 1.43
CA GLY A 34 8.17 -8.19 2.55
C GLY A 34 9.69 -8.04 2.69
N SER A 35 10.42 -8.17 1.58
CA SER A 35 11.89 -7.99 1.58
C SER A 35 12.30 -6.54 1.89
N THR A 36 11.49 -5.55 1.52
CA THR A 36 11.75 -4.14 1.84
C THR A 36 11.73 -3.91 3.35
N TYR A 37 10.72 -4.40 4.08
CA TYR A 37 10.67 -4.29 5.54
C TYR A 37 11.85 -5.02 6.21
N LEU A 38 12.22 -6.20 5.69
CA LEU A 38 13.41 -6.89 6.19
C LEU A 38 14.70 -6.07 5.94
N ALA A 39 14.86 -5.51 4.75
CA ALA A 39 16.02 -4.68 4.41
C ALA A 39 16.06 -3.39 5.23
N ILE A 40 14.91 -2.82 5.60
CA ILE A 40 14.83 -1.67 6.51
C ILE A 40 15.39 -2.05 7.86
N LYS A 41 14.86 -3.11 8.48
CA LYS A 41 15.35 -3.64 9.76
C LYS A 41 16.85 -3.91 9.76
N VAL A 42 17.39 -4.50 8.69
CA VAL A 42 18.83 -4.76 8.55
C VAL A 42 19.63 -3.45 8.47
N ALA A 43 19.18 -2.49 7.67
CA ALA A 43 19.89 -1.23 7.49
C ALA A 43 19.78 -0.28 8.70
N LEU A 44 18.80 -0.47 9.60
CA LEU A 44 18.74 0.22 10.89
C LEU A 44 19.94 -0.09 11.80
N VAL A 45 20.66 -1.19 11.56
CA VAL A 45 21.92 -1.48 12.26
C VAL A 45 22.98 -0.42 11.98
N SER A 46 22.95 0.19 10.79
CA SER A 46 24.00 1.10 10.31
C SER A 46 23.54 2.54 10.15
N LEU A 47 22.23 2.79 9.99
CA LEU A 47 21.67 4.10 9.70
C LEU A 47 20.44 4.39 10.57
N PRO A 48 20.35 5.59 11.18
CA PRO A 48 19.14 6.02 11.87
C PRO A 48 17.91 6.03 10.94
N PRO A 49 16.71 5.65 11.44
CA PRO A 49 15.52 5.41 10.61
C PRO A 49 15.13 6.58 9.70
N PHE A 50 15.17 7.81 10.23
CA PHE A 50 14.81 9.00 9.45
C PHE A 50 15.84 9.35 8.38
N LEU A 51 17.13 9.07 8.60
CA LEU A 51 18.16 9.28 7.57
C LEU A 51 18.01 8.24 6.46
N GLN A 52 17.74 6.99 6.83
CA GLN A 52 17.52 5.92 5.87
C GLN A 52 16.29 6.17 4.99
N MET A 53 15.17 6.59 5.58
CA MET A 53 13.95 6.88 4.82
C MET A 53 14.04 8.23 4.10
N GLY A 54 14.56 9.26 4.76
CA GLY A 54 14.69 10.60 4.22
C GLY A 54 15.56 10.63 2.97
N SER A 55 16.70 9.93 2.97
CA SER A 55 17.57 9.83 1.79
C SER A 55 16.87 9.24 0.57
N ARG A 56 16.04 8.20 0.75
CA ARG A 56 15.24 7.62 -0.34
C ARG A 56 14.20 8.60 -0.88
N PHE A 57 13.52 9.34 -0.01
CA PHE A 57 12.55 10.36 -0.42
C PHE A 57 13.21 11.52 -1.15
N VAL A 58 14.39 11.97 -0.68
CA VAL A 58 15.18 13.02 -1.35
C VAL A 58 15.66 12.53 -2.72
N ALA A 59 16.19 11.31 -2.81
CA ALA A 59 16.64 10.74 -4.07
C ALA A 59 15.48 10.60 -5.08
N ALA A 60 14.34 10.04 -4.65
CA ALA A 60 13.15 9.91 -5.48
C ALA A 60 12.60 11.28 -5.93
N GLY A 61 12.52 12.25 -5.03
CA GLY A 61 12.08 13.61 -5.34
C GLY A 61 13.02 14.31 -6.32
N ALA A 62 14.34 14.15 -6.16
CA ALA A 62 15.34 14.72 -7.07
C ALA A 62 15.28 14.08 -8.46
N LEU A 63 15.17 12.75 -8.54
CA LEU A 63 15.01 12.04 -9.81
C LEU A 63 13.72 12.46 -10.53
N LEU A 64 12.61 12.56 -9.79
CA LEU A 64 11.34 13.00 -10.36
C LEU A 64 11.42 14.45 -10.85
N LEU A 65 12.01 15.35 -10.06
CA LEU A 65 12.22 16.74 -10.45
C LEU A 65 13.07 16.83 -11.72
N LEU A 66 14.18 16.10 -11.77
CA LEU A 66 15.07 16.04 -12.93
C LEU A 66 14.34 15.51 -14.18
N TRP A 67 13.55 14.45 -14.01
CA TRP A 67 12.76 13.85 -15.09
C TRP A 67 11.71 14.82 -15.63
N MET A 68 10.97 15.51 -14.76
CA MET A 68 10.01 16.53 -15.19
C MET A 68 10.72 17.70 -15.89
N ARG A 69 11.89 18.07 -15.41
CA ARG A 69 12.70 19.14 -16.01
C ARG A 69 13.19 18.76 -17.40
N TRP A 70 13.61 17.51 -17.58
CA TRP A 70 14.01 16.97 -18.89
C TRP A 70 12.85 16.94 -19.88
N ARG A 71 11.62 16.73 -19.41
CA ARG A 71 10.39 16.83 -20.21
C ARG A 71 9.92 18.26 -20.50
N GLY A 72 10.66 19.28 -20.06
CA GLY A 72 10.33 20.69 -20.31
C GLY A 72 9.25 21.26 -19.39
N ALA A 73 8.94 20.61 -18.26
CA ALA A 73 8.01 21.17 -17.29
C ALA A 73 8.56 22.47 -16.67
N ALA A 74 7.65 23.40 -16.37
CA ALA A 74 7.97 24.62 -15.64
C ALA A 74 8.46 24.28 -14.21
N TRP A 75 9.27 25.18 -13.64
CA TRP A 75 9.68 25.03 -12.24
C TRP A 75 8.46 25.06 -11.30
N PRO A 76 8.47 24.25 -10.22
CA PRO A 76 7.40 24.31 -9.25
C PRO A 76 7.38 25.68 -8.58
N THR A 77 6.18 26.24 -8.43
CA THR A 77 5.93 27.47 -7.69
C THR A 77 6.22 27.30 -6.20
N ALA A 78 6.46 28.40 -5.47
CA ALA A 78 6.68 28.37 -4.02
C ALA A 78 5.54 27.65 -3.25
N ARG A 79 4.30 27.80 -3.74
CA ARG A 79 3.13 27.09 -3.16
C ARG A 79 3.19 25.58 -3.40
N GLN A 80 3.61 25.14 -4.59
CA GLN A 80 3.79 23.72 -4.89
C GLN A 80 4.93 23.12 -4.06
N TRP A 81 6.03 23.86 -3.88
CA TRP A 81 7.09 23.46 -2.94
C TRP A 81 6.55 23.31 -1.52
N GLY A 82 5.79 24.29 -1.01
CA GLY A 82 5.20 24.21 0.32
C GLY A 82 4.28 23.00 0.49
N HIS A 83 3.37 22.76 -0.45
CA HIS A 83 2.48 21.59 -0.41
C HIS A 83 3.26 20.28 -0.49
N ALA A 84 4.25 20.18 -1.38
CA ALA A 84 5.09 18.99 -1.52
C ALA A 84 5.91 18.73 -0.25
N SER A 85 6.43 19.77 0.40
CA SER A 85 7.15 19.65 1.66
C SER A 85 6.24 19.18 2.79
N VAL A 86 5.01 19.68 2.90
CA VAL A 86 4.05 19.22 3.91
C VAL A 86 3.69 17.75 3.70
N VAL A 87 3.34 17.37 2.46
CA VAL A 87 3.01 15.97 2.15
C VAL A 87 4.21 15.05 2.38
N GLY A 88 5.40 15.44 1.91
CA GLY A 88 6.63 14.69 2.12
C GLY A 88 6.98 14.53 3.61
N ALA A 89 6.83 15.59 4.40
CA ALA A 89 7.06 15.55 5.85
C ALA A 89 6.05 14.66 6.58
N LEU A 90 4.77 14.70 6.19
CA LEU A 90 3.74 13.82 6.75
C LEU A 90 3.98 12.35 6.36
N MET A 91 4.36 12.08 5.11
CA MET A 91 4.68 10.72 4.65
C MET A 91 5.94 10.17 5.32
N LEU A 92 6.96 11.01 5.51
CA LEU A 92 8.20 10.62 6.18
C LEU A 92 7.97 10.46 7.69
N GLY A 93 7.30 11.42 8.35
CA GLY A 93 7.09 11.40 9.80
C GLY A 93 6.04 10.39 10.25
N GLY A 94 4.85 10.42 9.64
CA GLY A 94 3.71 9.59 10.05
C GLY A 94 3.62 8.25 9.33
N GLY A 95 4.02 8.19 8.06
CA GLY A 95 3.97 6.97 7.26
C GLY A 95 5.21 6.09 7.43
N MET A 96 6.12 6.14 6.45
CA MET A 96 7.25 5.22 6.35
C MET A 96 8.33 5.42 7.42
N GLY A 97 8.62 6.65 7.85
CA GLY A 97 9.57 6.87 8.94
C GLY A 97 8.99 6.46 10.30
N GLY A 98 7.67 6.63 10.51
CA GLY A 98 6.98 6.05 11.67
C GLY A 98 7.09 4.52 11.71
N THR A 99 6.92 3.85 10.56
CA THR A 99 7.16 2.41 10.44
C THR A 99 8.61 2.04 10.74
N ALA A 100 9.58 2.78 10.22
CA ALA A 100 11.00 2.55 10.48
C ALA A 100 11.37 2.74 11.96
N VAL A 101 10.73 3.69 12.66
CA VAL A 101 10.88 3.87 14.10
C VAL A 101 10.22 2.72 14.86
N ALA A 102 9.03 2.28 14.49
CA ALA A 102 8.38 1.11 15.07
C ALA A 102 9.25 -0.15 14.91
N GLU A 103 9.92 -0.30 13.77
CA GLU A 103 10.90 -1.35 13.51
C GLU A 103 12.15 -1.26 14.39
N THR A 104 12.42 -0.19 15.13
CA THR A 104 13.52 -0.23 16.13
C THR A 104 13.13 -1.03 17.37
N SER A 105 11.86 -1.01 17.76
CA SER A 105 11.35 -1.65 18.98
C SER A 105 10.61 -2.96 18.71
N VAL A 106 10.13 -3.17 17.48
CA VAL A 106 9.27 -4.28 17.09
C VAL A 106 9.91 -5.10 15.96
N GLY A 107 9.66 -6.41 15.94
CA GLY A 107 10.10 -7.28 14.84
C GLY A 107 9.33 -7.02 13.55
N SER A 108 9.98 -7.15 12.38
CA SER A 108 9.36 -6.88 11.07
C SER A 108 8.10 -7.70 10.82
N GLY A 109 8.01 -8.93 11.32
CA GLY A 109 6.81 -9.77 11.23
C GLY A 109 5.58 -9.17 11.93
N LEU A 110 5.77 -8.54 13.10
CA LEU A 110 4.67 -7.90 13.82
C LEU A 110 4.25 -6.59 13.13
N VAL A 111 5.21 -5.84 12.58
CA VAL A 111 4.92 -4.67 11.73
C VAL A 111 4.07 -5.06 10.51
N VAL A 112 4.44 -6.13 9.81
CA VAL A 112 3.67 -6.65 8.67
C VAL A 112 2.26 -7.07 9.09
N ALA A 113 2.11 -7.72 10.25
CA ALA A 113 0.80 -8.11 10.77
C ALA A 113 -0.10 -6.88 11.05
N PHE A 114 0.44 -5.79 11.59
CA PHE A 114 -0.32 -4.54 11.76
C PHE A 114 -0.69 -3.90 10.43
N ILE A 115 0.21 -3.89 9.46
CA ILE A 115 -0.05 -3.34 8.12
C ILE A 115 -1.13 -4.14 7.39
N ALA A 116 -1.23 -5.45 7.65
CA ALA A 116 -2.29 -6.29 7.10
C ALA A 116 -3.70 -5.87 7.54
N VAL A 117 -3.85 -5.01 8.55
CA VAL A 117 -5.15 -4.45 8.97
C VAL A 117 -5.58 -3.27 8.07
N LEU A 118 -4.67 -2.67 7.30
CA LEU A 118 -4.98 -1.53 6.44
C LEU A 118 -6.13 -1.76 5.44
N PRO A 119 -6.25 -2.90 4.73
CA PRO A 119 -7.34 -3.12 3.80
C PRO A 119 -8.70 -3.14 4.51
N LEU A 120 -8.75 -3.71 5.73
CA LEU A 120 -9.93 -3.68 6.59
C LEU A 120 -10.30 -2.24 6.99
N MET A 121 -9.30 -1.43 7.32
CA MET A 121 -9.51 -0.02 7.66
C MET A 121 -10.00 0.81 6.47
N ILE A 122 -9.44 0.56 5.28
CA ILE A 122 -9.87 1.21 4.04
C ILE A 122 -11.32 0.79 3.70
N ALA A 123 -11.68 -0.48 3.84
CA ALA A 123 -13.05 -0.96 3.65
C ALA A 123 -14.04 -0.30 4.63
N ALA A 124 -13.64 -0.14 5.90
CA ALA A 124 -14.44 0.55 6.91
C ALA A 124 -14.63 2.03 6.57
N LEU A 125 -13.57 2.74 6.15
CA LEU A 125 -13.67 4.13 5.71
C LEU A 125 -14.53 4.28 4.46
N ASN A 126 -14.37 3.41 3.47
CA ASN A 126 -15.15 3.42 2.23
C ASN A 126 -16.65 3.34 2.50
N ARG A 127 -17.05 2.60 3.55
CA ARG A 127 -18.44 2.55 3.99
C ARG A 127 -18.96 3.89 4.48
N LEU A 128 -18.11 4.72 5.09
CA LEU A 128 -18.43 6.08 5.51
C LEU A 128 -18.66 7.02 4.31
N TYR A 129 -17.99 6.75 3.18
CA TYR A 129 -18.16 7.48 1.91
C TYR A 129 -19.24 6.87 1.00
N GLY A 130 -20.07 5.95 1.51
CA GLY A 130 -21.19 5.36 0.77
C GLY A 130 -20.80 4.25 -0.23
N GLN A 131 -19.52 3.89 -0.33
CA GLN A 131 -19.06 2.75 -1.11
C GLN A 131 -19.37 1.46 -0.33
N ARG A 132 -20.28 0.63 -0.86
CA ARG A 132 -20.63 -0.65 -0.24
C ARG A 132 -19.64 -1.72 -0.68
N THR A 133 -18.76 -2.15 0.22
CA THR A 133 -17.91 -3.33 0.01
C THR A 133 -18.79 -4.58 -0.02
N THR A 134 -18.68 -5.34 -1.09
CA THR A 134 -19.43 -6.58 -1.35
C THR A 134 -18.97 -7.69 -0.40
N ARG A 135 -19.85 -8.67 -0.07
CA ARG A 135 -19.49 -9.79 0.83
C ARG A 135 -18.28 -10.61 0.36
N ALA A 136 -18.08 -10.70 -0.96
CA ALA A 136 -16.92 -11.36 -1.55
C ALA A 136 -15.62 -10.55 -1.38
N GLU A 137 -15.71 -9.21 -1.40
CA GLU A 137 -14.55 -8.34 -1.14
C GLU A 137 -14.16 -8.37 0.34
N LEU A 138 -15.15 -8.45 1.23
CA LEU A 138 -14.91 -8.58 2.67
C LEU A 138 -14.25 -9.92 3.06
N ALA A 139 -14.52 -10.99 2.31
CA ALA A 139 -13.92 -12.30 2.55
C ALA A 139 -12.48 -12.42 2.00
N GLY A 140 -12.10 -11.52 1.08
CA GLY A 140 -10.75 -11.46 0.49
C GLY A 140 -9.82 -10.43 1.15
N ILE A 141 -10.34 -9.64 2.09
CA ILE A 141 -9.60 -8.70 2.95
C ILE A 141 -9.16 -9.43 4.21
#